data_AF-A0A285PE17-F1
#
_entry.id   AF-A0A285PE17-F1
#
_cell.length_a   1.000
_cell.length_b   1.000
_cell.length_c   1.000
_cell.angle_alpha   90.00
_cell.angle_beta   90.00
_cell.angle_gamma   90.00
#
_symmetry.space_group_name_H-M   'P 1'
#
loop_
_entity.id
_entity.type
_entity.pdbx_description
1 polymer ?
#
loop_
_entity_poly.entity_id
_entity_poly.type
_entity_poly.pdbx_seq_one_letter_code
_entity_poly.pdbx_strand_id
1 'polypeptide(L)'
;MSVFIVLHTNIQGQELDKRLKDIRARYADTLDLAVSFSDTLESNENDMYVLKSAGVDFNSVSNCVISKRKGQHQFLLEDAVELLKKELSDVGVIAMLLNETLM
;
A
#
# COMPACT_ATOMS: atom_id res chain seq x y z
N MET A 1 17.32 -3.30 -8.91
CA MET A 1 15.87 -3.46 -9.11
C MET A 1 15.14 -2.52 -8.17
N SER A 2 14.13 -1.80 -8.63
CA SER A 2 13.26 -1.04 -7.73
C SER A 2 12.27 -2.01 -7.09
N VAL A 3 12.12 -1.91 -5.77
CA VAL A 3 11.20 -2.73 -4.99
C VAL A 3 9.89 -1.96 -4.84
N PHE A 4 8.77 -2.62 -5.13
CA PHE A 4 7.42 -2.05 -5.08
C PHE A 4 6.52 -2.96 -4.24
N ILE A 5 5.68 -2.35 -3.43
CA ILE A 5 4.63 -3.03 -2.68
C ILE A 5 3.29 -2.55 -3.21
N VAL A 6 2.38 -3.47 -3.47
CA VAL A 6 0.99 -3.15 -3.78
C VAL A 6 0.17 -3.27 -2.51
N LEU A 7 -0.47 -2.18 -2.11
CA LEU A 7 -1.38 -2.14 -0.98
C LEU A 7 -2.81 -2.30 -1.50
N HIS A 8 -3.44 -3.43 -1.23
CA HIS A 8 -4.83 -3.74 -1.53
C HIS A 8 -5.72 -3.41 -0.34
N THR A 9 -6.88 -2.81 -0.60
CA THR A 9 -7.86 -2.49 0.45
C THR A 9 -9.28 -2.84 0.05
N ASN A 10 -10.18 -3.01 1.02
CA ASN A 10 -11.59 -3.30 0.78
C ASN A 10 -12.49 -2.05 0.75
N ILE A 11 -11.91 -0.87 0.57
CA ILE A 11 -12.63 0.42 0.45
C ILE A 11 -12.45 1.01 -0.95
N GLN A 12 -13.32 1.95 -1.31
CA GLN A 12 -13.27 2.66 -2.59
C GLN A 12 -12.00 3.50 -2.71
N GLY A 13 -11.49 3.63 -3.94
CA GLY A 13 -10.24 4.34 -4.23
C GLY A 13 -10.27 5.81 -3.83
N GLN A 14 -11.42 6.47 -3.94
CA GLN A 14 -11.56 7.86 -3.50
C GLN A 14 -11.38 8.01 -1.97
N GLU A 15 -11.93 7.10 -1.19
CA GLU A 15 -11.78 7.11 0.27
C GLU A 15 -10.34 6.75 0.67
N LEU A 16 -9.75 5.75 0.00
CA LEU A 16 -8.35 5.40 0.22
C LEU A 16 -7.41 6.58 -0.10
N ASP A 17 -7.60 7.26 -1.23
CA ASP A 17 -6.80 8.43 -1.62
C ASP A 17 -6.87 9.55 -0.57
N LYS A 18 -8.08 9.85 -0.08
CA LYS A 18 -8.28 10.84 0.98
C LYS A 18 -7.52 10.45 2.25
N ARG A 19 -7.66 9.21 2.69
CA ARG A 19 -6.99 8.69 3.90
C ARG A 19 -5.47 8.70 3.74
N LEU A 20 -4.95 8.30 2.58
CA LEU A 20 -3.52 8.34 2.28
C LEU A 20 -2.98 9.77 2.30
N LYS A 21 -3.72 10.75 1.77
CA LYS A 21 -3.34 12.17 1.86
C LYS A 21 -3.28 12.65 3.31
N ASP A 22 -4.26 12.30 4.13
CA ASP A 22 -4.28 12.66 5.55
C ASP A 22 -3.13 12.00 6.33
N ILE A 23 -2.84 10.72 6.06
CA ILE A 23 -1.71 9.99 6.66
C ILE A 23 -0.39 10.64 6.23
N ARG A 24 -0.21 10.90 4.94
CA ARG A 24 1.00 11.56 4.43
C ARG A 24 1.20 12.93 5.04
N ALA A 25 0.13 13.70 5.24
CA ALA A 25 0.22 14.99 5.92
C ALA A 25 0.67 14.86 7.39
N ARG A 26 0.19 13.84 8.11
CA ARG A 26 0.62 13.57 9.51
C ARG A 26 2.07 13.10 9.62
N TYR A 27 2.55 12.36 8.62
CA TYR A 27 3.88 11.74 8.63
C TYR A 27 4.78 12.29 7.52
N ALA A 28 4.59 13.54 7.10
CA ALA A 28 5.27 14.11 5.93
C ALA A 28 6.80 14.02 6.03
N ASP A 29 7.36 14.33 7.21
CA ASP A 29 8.79 14.28 7.49
C ASP A 29 9.41 12.88 7.37
N THR A 30 8.57 11.83 7.36
CA THR A 30 9.02 10.43 7.24
C THR A 30 8.62 9.85 5.89
N LEU A 31 7.32 9.85 5.57
CA LEU A 31 6.79 9.20 4.37
C LEU A 31 7.20 9.91 3.08
N ASP A 32 7.11 11.24 3.02
CA ASP A 32 7.41 11.95 1.76
C ASP A 32 8.91 11.95 1.42
N LEU A 33 9.77 11.74 2.43
CA LEU A 33 11.21 11.56 2.24
C LEU A 33 11.57 10.11 1.88
N ALA A 34 10.92 9.13 2.51
CA ALA A 34 11.31 7.73 2.39
C ALA A 34 10.63 6.98 1.24
N VAL A 35 9.37 7.29 0.95
CA VAL A 35 8.55 6.51 0.01
C VAL A 35 7.77 7.38 -0.97
N SER A 36 7.41 6.78 -2.11
CA SER A 36 6.54 7.34 -3.11
C SER A 36 5.29 6.48 -3.22
N PHE A 37 4.15 7.15 -3.31
CA PHE A 37 2.85 6.54 -3.55
C PHE A 37 2.45 6.78 -5.01
N SER A 38 1.92 5.77 -5.68
CA SER A 38 1.17 5.95 -6.91
C SER A 38 -0.19 6.58 -6.61
N ASP A 39 -0.89 6.94 -7.68
CA ASP A 39 -2.32 7.19 -7.60
C ASP A 39 -3.05 5.94 -7.10
N THR A 40 -4.17 6.18 -6.44
CA THR A 40 -5.08 5.11 -5.99
C THR A 40 -5.96 4.69 -7.16
N LEU A 41 -6.09 3.39 -7.37
CA LEU A 41 -6.89 2.81 -8.45
C LEU A 41 -7.95 1.85 -7.89
N GLU A 42 -9.07 1.74 -8.58
CA GLU A 42 -10.01 0.65 -8.34
C GLU A 42 -9.38 -0.67 -8.80
N SER A 43 -9.55 -1.71 -7.98
CA SER A 43 -9.03 -3.04 -8.28
C SER A 43 -9.82 -3.66 -9.43
N ASN A 44 -9.11 -4.36 -10.30
CA ASN A 44 -9.68 -5.07 -11.44
C ASN A 44 -9.51 -6.60 -11.28
N GLU A 45 -9.95 -7.34 -12.29
CA GLU A 45 -9.88 -8.80 -12.30
C GLU A 45 -8.45 -9.34 -12.15
N ASN A 46 -7.43 -8.62 -12.65
CA ASN A 46 -6.03 -9.04 -12.51
C ASN A 46 -5.55 -8.92 -11.07
N ASP A 47 -5.94 -7.86 -10.35
CA ASP A 47 -5.59 -7.69 -8.93
C ASP A 47 -6.17 -8.84 -8.10
N MET A 48 -7.43 -9.18 -8.37
CA MET A 48 -8.12 -10.31 -7.74
C MET A 48 -7.47 -11.66 -8.10
N TYR A 49 -7.05 -11.82 -9.36
CA TYR A 49 -6.33 -13.02 -9.81
C TYR A 49 -4.98 -13.16 -9.10
N VAL A 50 -4.24 -12.07 -8.93
CA VAL A 50 -2.94 -12.07 -8.24
C VAL A 50 -3.12 -12.49 -6.77
N LEU A 51 -4.07 -11.88 -6.05
CA LEU A 51 -4.37 -12.23 -4.66
C LEU A 51 -4.74 -13.70 -4.52
N LYS A 52 -5.67 -14.18 -5.37
CA LYS A 52 -6.08 -15.58 -5.36
C LYS A 52 -4.93 -16.54 -5.67
N SER A 53 -4.06 -16.18 -6.64
CA SER A 53 -2.89 -16.98 -7.00
C SER A 53 -1.86 -17.05 -5.88
N ALA A 54 -1.79 -16.00 -5.04
CA ALA A 54 -0.99 -15.97 -3.83
C ALA A 54 -1.65 -16.69 -2.64
N GLY A 55 -2.82 -17.31 -2.83
CA GLY A 55 -3.56 -18.01 -1.77
C GLY A 55 -4.24 -17.07 -0.78
N VAL A 56 -4.45 -15.81 -1.16
CA VAL A 56 -5.04 -14.78 -0.31
C VAL A 56 -6.53 -14.66 -0.58
N ASP A 57 -7.34 -14.98 0.43
CA ASP A 57 -8.79 -14.77 0.38
C ASP A 57 -9.12 -13.33 0.82
N PHE A 58 -8.99 -12.39 -0.12
CA PHE A 58 -9.25 -10.98 0.12
C PHE A 58 -9.94 -10.33 -1.08
N ASN A 59 -11.05 -9.64 -0.82
CA ASN A 59 -11.76 -8.87 -1.83
C ASN A 59 -11.19 -7.45 -1.94
N SER A 60 -10.22 -7.28 -2.84
CA SER A 60 -9.64 -5.97 -3.13
C SER A 60 -10.64 -5.11 -3.89
N VAL A 61 -10.96 -3.95 -3.31
CA VAL A 61 -11.79 -2.92 -3.94
C VAL A 61 -10.91 -1.85 -4.56
N SER A 62 -9.84 -1.42 -3.88
CA SER A 62 -8.88 -0.46 -4.42
C SER A 62 -7.45 -0.81 -4.04
N ASN A 63 -6.50 -0.27 -4.81
CA ASN A 63 -5.08 -0.47 -4.54
C ASN A 63 -4.24 0.78 -4.79
N CYS A 64 -3.05 0.79 -4.20
CA CYS A 64 -1.99 1.75 -4.53
C CYS A 64 -0.62 1.08 -4.46
N VAL A 65 0.35 1.64 -5.18
CA VAL A 65 1.74 1.15 -5.20
C VAL A 65 2.60 2.06 -4.34
N ILE A 66 3.38 1.42 -3.46
CA ILE A 66 4.34 2.07 -2.59
C ILE A 66 5.74 1.65 -3.02
N SER A 67 6.64 2.62 -3.17
CA SER A 67 8.02 2.36 -3.57
C SER A 67 8.99 3.20 -2.77
N LYS A 68 10.20 2.68 -2.58
CA LYS A 68 11.25 3.43 -1.90
C LYS A 68 11.75 4.58 -2.77
N ARG A 69 11.87 5.78 -2.22
CA ARG A 69 12.54 6.91 -2.90
C ARG A 69 14.05 6.67 -2.96
N LYS A 70 14.68 7.18 -4.02
CA LYS A 70 16.15 7.18 -4.14
C LYS A 70 16.73 8.13 -3.09
N GLY A 71 17.41 7.58 -2.07
CA GLY A 71 18.04 8.35 -0.99
C GLY A 71 18.54 7.45 0.14
N GLN A 72 19.41 7.98 1.01
CA GLN A 72 19.85 7.31 2.23
C GLN A 72 18.90 7.66 3.39
N HIS A 73 17.74 7.00 3.40
CA HIS A 73 16.80 7.07 4.52
C HIS A 73 16.77 5.70 5.23
N GLN A 74 16.84 5.73 6.56
CA GLN A 74 16.78 4.53 7.41
C GLN A 74 15.37 3.91 7.41
N PHE A 75 14.34 4.72 7.13
CA PHE A 75 12.96 4.24 7.04
C PHE A 75 12.79 3.28 5.87
N LEU A 76 12.36 2.06 6.19
CA LEU A 76 12.22 0.97 5.24
C LEU A 76 10.85 0.97 4.59
N LEU A 77 10.75 0.21 3.49
CA LEU A 77 9.48 0.06 2.79
C LEU A 77 8.50 -0.76 3.64
N GLU A 78 9.00 -1.72 4.44
CA GLU A 78 8.19 -2.46 5.40
C GLU A 78 7.65 -1.56 6.52
N ASP A 79 8.46 -0.65 7.08
CA ASP A 79 8.01 0.30 8.12
C ASP A 79 6.84 1.17 7.63
N ALA A 80 6.90 1.60 6.35
CA ALA A 80 5.82 2.35 5.72
C ALA A 80 4.53 1.52 5.65
N VAL A 81 4.64 0.24 5.30
CA VAL A 81 3.51 -0.68 5.23
C VAL A 81 2.91 -0.94 6.59
N GLU A 82 3.72 -1.18 7.62
CA GLU A 82 3.24 -1.38 8.99
C GLU A 82 2.49 -0.15 9.50
N LEU A 83 3.03 1.04 9.23
CA LEU A 83 2.38 2.30 9.56
C LEU A 83 1.01 2.40 8.86
N LEU A 84 0.94 2.09 7.56
CA LEU A 84 -0.30 2.15 6.80
C LEU A 84 -1.32 1.12 7.28
N LYS A 85 -0.90 -0.12 7.56
CA LYS A 85 -1.74 -1.15 8.16
C LYS A 85 -2.32 -0.68 9.51
N LYS A 86 -1.52 0.03 10.32
CA LYS A 86 -1.96 0.58 11.60
C LYS A 86 -2.97 1.72 11.43
N GLU A 87 -2.68 2.68 10.56
CA GLU A 87 -3.54 3.84 10.30
C GLU A 87 -4.86 3.48 9.58
N LEU A 88 -4.85 2.38 8.83
CA LEU A 88 -6.01 1.81 8.12
C LEU A 88 -6.54 0.55 8.81
N SER A 89 -6.30 0.39 10.10
CA SER A 89 -6.69 -0.81 10.87
C SER A 89 -8.21 -1.00 11.00
N ASP A 90 -9.00 0.02 10.71
CA ASP A 90 -10.46 -0.03 10.65
C ASP A 90 -10.99 -0.65 9.34
N VAL A 91 -10.12 -0.87 8.35
CA VAL A 91 -10.47 -1.45 7.05
C VAL A 91 -9.61 -2.67 6.74
N GLY A 92 -10.05 -3.49 5.79
CA GLY A 92 -9.26 -4.61 5.31
C GLY A 92 -8.08 -4.09 4.49
N VAL A 93 -6.86 -4.50 4.82
CA VAL A 93 -5.63 -4.11 4.12
C VAL A 93 -4.72 -5.31 3.93
N ILE A 94 -4.21 -5.50 2.71
CA ILE A 94 -3.17 -6.48 2.39
C ILE A 94 -2.06 -5.79 1.61
N ALA A 95 -0.81 -6.05 2.01
CA ALA A 95 0.36 -5.58 1.30
C ALA A 95 1.04 -6.75 0.60
N MET A 96 1.32 -6.60 -0.70
CA MET A 96 1.99 -7.60 -1.51
C MET A 96 3.32 -7.09 -2.04
N LEU A 97 4.38 -7.87 -1.85
CA LEU A 97 5.68 -7.68 -2.47
C LEU A 97 5.93 -8.83 -3.44
N LEU A 98 6.14 -8.54 -4.72
CA LEU A 98 6.41 -9.57 -5.75
C LEU A 98 5.36 -10.72 -5.76
N ASN A 99 4.09 -10.40 -5.54
CA ASN A 99 2.97 -11.34 -5.41
C ASN A 99 3.03 -12.26 -4.17
N GLU A 100 3.88 -11.95 -3.19
CA GLU A 100 3.89 -12.58 -1.87
C GLU A 100 3.32 -11.61 -0.82
N THR A 101 2.57 -12.13 0.14
CA THR A 101 2.04 -11.31 1.23
C THR A 101 3.15 -10.93 2.19
N LEU A 102 3.21 -9.63 2.51
CA LEU A 102 4.01 -9.16 3.62
C LEU A 102 3.19 -9.38 4.90
N MET A 103 3.60 -10.36 5.70
CA MET A 103 3.01 -10.63 7.03
C MET A 103 3.12 -9.39 7.92
#